data_AF-A0A7X2G5Z3-F1
#
_entry.id   AF-A0A7X2G5Z3-F1
#
_cell.length_a   1.000
_cell.length_b   1.000
_cell.length_c   1.000
_cell.angle_alpha   90.00
_cell.angle_beta   90.00
_cell.angle_gamma   90.00
#
_symmetry.space_group_name_H-M   'P 1'
#
loop_
_entity.id
_entity.type
_entity.pdbx_description
1 polymer ?
#
loop_
_entity_poly.entity_id
_entity_poly.type
_entity_poly.pdbx_seq_one_letter_code
_entity_poly.pdbx_strand_id
1 'polypeptide(L)'
;MADVNMALKQAQATYEQAQQSYEKFNQKYREAKQAVLSAQSTFAGVQTIGDRTTIETSSQLLKNVQNNLDRISANLLVAKENVKAARNNLENAKKAVELEEKNHQPLKQPLYTTISTSYGDIKITKKNKPKPSQKRAAKEQKDAPVKMTRAEYRQKLNEHK
;
A
#
# COMPACT_ATOMS: atom_id res chain seq x y z
N MET A 1 -12.11 3.45 0.36
CA MET A 1 -11.81 4.45 1.43
C MET A 1 -11.09 3.91 2.66
N ALA A 2 -11.66 3.04 3.51
CA ALA A 2 -11.02 2.63 4.78
C ALA A 2 -9.68 1.88 4.59
N ASP A 3 -9.60 1.04 3.56
CA ASP A 3 -8.43 0.19 3.28
C ASP A 3 -7.23 1.01 2.77
N VAL A 4 -7.48 1.97 1.86
CA VAL A 4 -6.43 2.84 1.28
C VAL A 4 -5.86 3.80 2.32
N ASN A 5 -6.69 4.31 3.23
CA ASN A 5 -6.23 5.14 4.36
C ASN A 5 -5.42 4.34 5.38
N MET A 6 -5.77 3.06 5.60
CA MET A 6 -4.97 2.17 6.44
C MET A 6 -3.60 1.90 5.81
N ALA A 7 -3.55 1.63 4.50
CA ALA A 7 -2.31 1.46 3.76
C ALA A 7 -1.41 2.71 3.81
N LEU A 8 -1.99 3.91 3.68
CA LEU A 8 -1.26 5.16 3.84
C LEU A 8 -0.65 5.30 5.25
N LYS A 9 -1.43 5.00 6.29
CA LYS A 9 -0.95 5.05 7.68
C LYS A 9 0.18 4.05 7.94
N GLN A 10 0.06 2.83 7.40
CA GLN A 10 1.10 1.82 7.51
C GLN A 10 2.37 2.24 6.75
N ALA A 11 2.25 2.75 5.53
CA ALA A 11 3.39 3.24 4.76
C ALA A 11 4.12 4.38 5.47
N GLN A 12 3.38 5.26 6.14
CA GLN A 12 3.96 6.32 6.95
C GLN A 12 4.71 5.79 8.17
N ALA A 13 4.12 4.85 8.91
CA ALA A 13 4.79 4.21 10.05
C ALA A 13 6.08 3.48 9.60
N THR A 14 6.06 2.78 8.47
CA THR A 14 7.24 2.11 7.91
C THR A 14 8.32 3.12 7.52
N TYR A 15 7.95 4.26 6.95
CA TYR A 15 8.89 5.32 6.62
C TYR A 15 9.57 5.91 7.87
N GLU A 16 8.79 6.23 8.91
CA GLU A 16 9.30 6.75 10.18
C GLU A 16 10.25 5.74 10.86
N GLN A 17 9.90 4.46 10.89
CA GLN A 17 10.77 3.40 11.42
C GLN A 17 12.07 3.25 10.62
N ALA A 18 12.00 3.36 9.29
CA ALA A 18 13.18 3.32 8.44
C ALA A 18 14.11 4.52 8.73
N GLN A 19 13.56 5.72 8.91
CA GLN A 19 14.34 6.91 9.26
C GLN A 19 15.04 6.75 10.61
N GLN A 20 14.31 6.33 11.65
CA GLN A 20 14.89 6.07 12.97
C GLN A 20 16.00 5.03 12.93
N SER A 21 15.81 3.97 12.14
CA SER A 21 16.83 2.93 11.94
C SER A 21 18.08 3.49 11.27
N TYR A 22 17.91 4.30 10.22
CA TYR A 22 19.02 4.96 9.54
C TYR A 22 19.80 5.89 10.49
N GLU A 23 19.11 6.70 11.29
CA GLU A 23 19.75 7.57 12.28
C GLU A 23 20.57 6.77 13.31
N LYS A 24 20.00 5.66 13.81
CA LYS A 24 20.69 4.76 14.73
C LYS A 24 21.96 4.16 14.11
N PHE A 25 21.90 3.71 12.86
CA PHE A 25 23.09 3.20 12.17
C PHE A 25 24.11 4.29 11.87
N ASN A 26 23.65 5.50 11.55
CA ASN A 26 24.53 6.63 11.29
C ASN A 26 25.30 7.04 12.55
N GLN A 27 24.63 7.02 13.72
CA GLN A 27 25.27 7.25 15.00
C GLN A 27 26.32 6.17 15.31
N LYS A 28 25.96 4.89 15.16
CA LYS A 28 26.92 3.78 15.32
C LYS A 28 28.12 3.87 14.38
N TYR A 29 27.90 4.32 13.14
CA TYR A 29 28.98 4.53 12.18
C TYR A 29 29.97 5.60 12.64
N ARG A 30 29.47 6.72 13.19
CA ARG A 30 30.31 7.77 13.76
C ARG A 30 31.13 7.26 14.95
N GLU A 31 30.49 6.51 15.85
CA GLU A 31 31.16 5.91 17.01
C GLU A 31 32.23 4.90 16.58
N ALA A 32 31.92 4.03 15.63
CA ALA A 32 32.88 3.06 15.10
C ALA A 32 34.07 3.74 14.40
N LYS A 33 33.82 4.85 13.68
CA LYS A 33 34.89 5.64 13.07
C LYS A 33 35.82 6.23 14.13
N GLN A 34 35.27 6.76 15.22
CA GLN A 34 36.08 7.24 16.34
C GLN A 34 36.87 6.10 17.00
N ALA A 35 36.26 4.93 17.18
CA ALA A 35 36.94 3.76 17.71
C ALA A 35 38.13 3.32 16.85
N VAL A 36 38.01 3.38 15.52
CA VAL A 36 39.13 3.12 14.60
C VAL A 36 40.26 4.13 14.81
N LEU A 37 39.96 5.43 14.91
CA LEU A 37 40.99 6.46 15.15
C LEU A 37 41.72 6.23 16.47
N SER A 38 40.99 5.92 17.53
CA SER A 38 41.58 5.57 18.83
C SER A 38 42.45 4.32 18.76
N ALA A 39 41.97 3.26 18.09
CA ALA A 39 42.73 2.02 17.91
C ALA A 39 44.01 2.23 17.08
N GLN A 40 43.96 3.09 16.06
CA GLN A 40 45.14 3.47 15.27
C GLN A 40 46.18 4.19 16.11
N SER A 41 45.76 5.15 16.96
CA SER A 41 46.64 5.86 17.87
C SER A 41 47.33 4.90 18.85
N THR A 42 46.56 4.01 19.48
CA THR A 42 47.10 2.98 20.39
C THR A 42 48.08 2.05 19.67
N PHE A 43 47.74 1.60 18.46
CA PHE A 43 48.61 0.73 17.67
C PHE A 43 49.94 1.42 17.32
N ALA A 44 49.90 2.70 16.92
CA ALA A 44 51.11 3.47 16.65
C ALA A 44 52.03 3.60 17.89
N GLY A 45 51.44 3.81 19.07
CA GLY A 45 52.17 3.79 20.33
C GLY A 45 52.82 2.43 20.58
N VAL A 46 52.04 1.34 20.49
CA VAL A 46 52.53 -0.04 20.69
C VAL A 46 53.62 -0.41 19.68
N GLN A 47 53.54 0.02 18.43
CA GLN A 47 54.60 -0.21 17.45
C GLN A 47 55.95 0.40 17.86
N THR A 48 55.94 1.46 18.66
CA THR A 48 57.15 2.18 19.07
C THR A 48 57.82 1.55 20.30
N ILE A 49 57.02 1.06 21.26
CA ILE A 49 57.51 0.65 22.59
C ILE A 49 57.21 -0.80 22.96
N GLY A 50 56.36 -1.49 22.19
CA GLY A 50 55.87 -2.82 22.49
C GLY A 50 56.84 -3.92 22.04
N ASP A 51 56.77 -5.06 22.72
CA ASP A 51 57.40 -6.28 22.23
C ASP A 51 56.64 -6.87 21.04
N ARG A 52 57.23 -7.88 20.38
CA ARG A 52 56.66 -8.50 19.19
C ARG A 52 55.24 -9.02 19.41
N THR A 53 55.01 -9.72 20.52
CA THR A 53 53.70 -10.31 20.87
C THR A 53 52.63 -9.22 21.05
N THR A 54 52.98 -8.12 21.71
CA THR A 54 52.08 -6.98 21.94
C THR A 54 51.75 -6.27 20.63
N ILE A 55 52.74 -6.09 19.75
CA ILE A 55 52.53 -5.52 18.41
C ILE A 55 51.59 -6.38 17.57
N GLU A 56 51.80 -7.70 17.54
CA GLU A 56 50.94 -8.64 16.81
C GLU A 56 49.50 -8.62 17.35
N THR A 57 49.33 -8.63 18.67
CA THR A 57 48.02 -8.56 19.33
C THR A 57 47.30 -7.25 19.01
N SER A 58 48.01 -6.12 19.12
CA SER A 58 47.47 -4.79 18.82
C SER A 58 47.10 -4.64 17.33
N SER A 59 47.90 -5.22 16.43
CA SER A 59 47.58 -5.27 14.99
C SER A 59 46.29 -6.03 14.73
N GLN A 60 46.09 -7.18 15.38
CA GLN A 60 44.86 -7.96 15.23
C GLN A 60 43.64 -7.22 15.79
N LEU A 61 43.78 -6.52 16.91
CA LEU A 61 42.72 -5.68 17.46
C LEU A 61 42.33 -4.57 16.48
N LEU A 62 43.31 -3.85 15.91
CA LEU A 62 43.06 -2.80 14.92
C LEU A 62 42.29 -3.36 13.70
N LYS A 63 42.70 -4.51 13.17
CA LYS A 63 41.99 -5.20 12.07
C LYS A 63 40.54 -5.53 12.45
N ASN A 64 40.30 -6.04 13.66
CA ASN A 64 38.96 -6.37 14.12
C ASN A 64 38.07 -5.12 14.23
N VAL A 65 38.61 -4.00 14.72
CA VAL A 65 37.87 -2.73 14.81
C VAL A 65 37.57 -2.15 13.41
N GLN A 66 38.51 -2.24 12.47
CA GLN A 66 38.29 -1.87 11.07
C GLN A 66 37.19 -2.71 10.42
N ASN A 67 37.24 -4.04 10.58
CA ASN A 67 36.21 -4.95 10.08
C ASN A 67 34.82 -4.62 10.67
N ASN A 68 34.76 -4.19 11.93
CA ASN A 68 33.50 -3.76 12.55
C ASN A 68 32.97 -2.47 11.90
N LEU A 69 33.84 -1.48 11.66
CA LEU A 69 33.46 -0.27 10.93
C LEU A 69 32.90 -0.60 9.54
N ASP A 70 33.52 -1.52 8.80
CA ASP A 70 33.06 -1.93 7.47
C ASP A 70 31.66 -2.57 7.53
N ARG A 71 31.41 -3.45 8.50
CA ARG A 71 30.08 -4.04 8.72
C ARG A 71 29.03 -3.00 9.06
N ILE A 72 29.36 -2.03 9.91
CA ILE A 72 28.45 -0.94 10.28
C ILE A 72 28.18 -0.03 9.08
N SER A 73 29.20 0.26 8.27
CA SER A 73 29.10 1.02 7.02
C SER A 73 28.14 0.34 6.03
N ALA A 74 28.28 -0.98 5.84
CA ALA A 74 27.38 -1.75 4.99
C ALA A 74 25.93 -1.70 5.50
N ASN A 75 25.72 -1.85 6.81
CA ASN A 75 24.38 -1.75 7.42
C ASN A 75 23.77 -0.35 7.27
N LEU A 76 24.58 0.71 7.36
CA LEU A 76 24.13 2.08 7.12
C LEU A 76 23.68 2.29 5.68
N LEU A 77 24.39 1.70 4.71
CA LEU A 77 24.02 1.75 3.30
C LEU A 77 22.68 1.04 3.05
N VAL A 78 22.49 -0.15 3.63
CA VAL A 78 21.20 -0.87 3.57
C VAL A 78 20.09 -0.04 4.21
N ALA A 79 20.32 0.57 5.37
CA ALA A 79 19.33 1.42 6.03
C ALA A 79 18.96 2.65 5.17
N LYS A 80 19.92 3.23 4.45
CA LYS A 80 19.69 4.34 3.52
C LYS A 80 18.78 3.93 2.37
N GLU A 81 19.02 2.77 1.76
CA GLU A 81 18.17 2.24 0.69
C GLU A 81 16.78 1.87 1.21
N ASN A 82 16.66 1.36 2.44
CA ASN A 82 15.36 1.11 3.07
C ASN A 82 14.54 2.38 3.27
N VAL A 83 15.17 3.50 3.66
CA VAL A 83 14.50 4.81 3.76
C VAL A 83 13.99 5.25 2.39
N LYS A 84 14.79 5.08 1.33
CA LYS A 84 14.39 5.41 -0.03
C LYS A 84 13.20 4.56 -0.51
N ALA A 85 13.24 3.26 -0.27
CA ALA A 85 12.13 2.35 -0.60
C ALA A 85 10.85 2.72 0.17
N ALA A 86 10.96 2.96 1.48
CA ALA A 86 9.82 3.35 2.31
C ALA A 86 9.22 4.70 1.88
N ARG A 87 10.07 5.66 1.48
CA ARG A 87 9.61 6.95 0.91
C ARG A 87 8.80 6.75 -0.37
N ASN A 88 9.29 5.91 -1.29
CA ASN A 88 8.59 5.62 -2.54
C ASN A 88 7.24 4.94 -2.26
N ASN A 89 7.19 4.01 -1.32
CA ASN A 89 5.95 3.36 -0.91
C ASN A 89 4.95 4.36 -0.32
N LEU A 90 5.42 5.28 0.53
CA LEU A 90 4.60 6.35 1.08
C LEU A 90 4.03 7.27 -0.02
N GLU A 91 4.84 7.64 -1.01
CA GLU A 91 4.38 8.45 -2.15
C GLU A 91 3.32 7.72 -2.98
N ASN A 92 3.53 6.42 -3.24
CA ASN A 92 2.56 5.60 -3.97
C ASN A 92 1.24 5.46 -3.19
N ALA A 93 1.29 5.27 -1.87
CA ALA A 93 0.10 5.23 -1.04
C ALA A 93 -0.68 6.55 -1.06
N LYS A 94 0.03 7.70 -1.05
CA LYS A 94 -0.61 9.03 -1.20
C LYS A 94 -1.32 9.17 -2.55
N LYS A 95 -0.67 8.76 -3.64
CA LYS A 95 -1.28 8.78 -4.99
C LYS A 95 -2.51 7.87 -5.08
N ALA A 96 -2.48 6.71 -4.42
CA ALA A 96 -3.61 5.79 -4.37
C ALA A 96 -4.81 6.42 -3.64
N VAL A 97 -4.58 7.12 -2.52
CA VAL A 97 -5.65 7.87 -1.81
C VAL A 97 -6.24 8.94 -2.72
N GLU A 98 -5.40 9.73 -3.41
CA GLU A 98 -5.88 10.79 -4.31
C GLU A 98 -6.72 10.25 -5.48
N LEU A 99 -6.30 9.12 -6.07
CA LEU A 99 -7.04 8.45 -7.14
C LEU A 99 -8.39 7.90 -6.64
N GLU A 100 -8.39 7.28 -5.47
CA GLU A 100 -9.61 6.79 -4.82
C GLU A 100 -10.58 7.95 -4.55
N GLU A 101 -10.10 9.08 -4.03
CA GLU A 101 -10.91 10.28 -3.81
C GLU A 101 -11.53 10.80 -5.11
N LYS A 102 -10.75 10.88 -6.20
CA LYS A 102 -11.26 11.27 -7.53
C LYS A 102 -12.32 10.31 -8.05
N ASN A 103 -12.13 9.00 -7.87
CA ASN A 103 -13.08 7.98 -8.30
C ASN A 103 -14.38 7.98 -7.46
N HIS A 104 -14.30 8.39 -6.20
CA HIS A 104 -15.45 8.49 -5.29
C HIS A 104 -16.15 9.86 -5.36
N GLN A 105 -15.66 10.81 -6.17
CA GLN A 105 -16.41 12.02 -6.44
C GLN A 105 -17.71 11.64 -7.16
N PRO A 106 -18.88 12.04 -6.62
CA PRO A 106 -20.12 11.80 -7.32
C PRO A 106 -20.04 12.50 -8.68
N LEU A 107 -20.08 11.72 -9.76
CA LEU A 107 -20.28 12.25 -11.11
C LEU A 107 -21.49 13.18 -11.03
N LYS A 108 -21.28 14.48 -11.26
CA LYS A 108 -22.37 15.45 -11.42
C LYS A 108 -23.16 15.02 -12.65
N GLN A 109 -24.11 14.10 -12.48
CA GLN A 109 -25.02 13.72 -13.54
C GLN A 109 -25.88 14.96 -13.82
N PRO A 110 -26.01 15.37 -15.09
CA PRO A 110 -26.88 16.48 -15.42
C PRO A 110 -28.31 16.12 -15.00
N LEU A 111 -29.00 17.07 -14.35
CA LEU A 111 -30.37 16.90 -13.85
C LEU A 111 -31.37 16.57 -14.97
N TYR A 112 -30.98 16.87 -16.21
CA TYR A 112 -31.72 16.70 -17.43
C TYR A 112 -30.81 16.18 -18.54
N THR A 113 -31.33 15.28 -19.37
CA THR A 113 -30.74 14.97 -20.68
C THR A 113 -31.38 15.90 -21.71
N THR A 114 -30.57 16.59 -22.51
CA THR A 114 -31.09 17.43 -23.61
C THR A 114 -31.02 16.64 -24.91
N ILE A 115 -32.14 16.56 -25.62
CA ILE A 115 -32.23 15.97 -26.96
C ILE A 115 -32.49 17.10 -27.94
N SER A 116 -31.58 17.31 -28.88
CA SER A 116 -31.78 18.29 -29.95
C SER A 116 -32.57 17.65 -31.08
N THR A 117 -33.63 18.32 -31.53
CA THR A 117 -34.51 17.85 -32.61
C THR A 117 -34.70 18.96 -33.64
N SER A 118 -35.20 18.64 -34.84
CA SER A 118 -35.52 19.63 -35.88
C SER A 118 -36.59 20.65 -35.46
N TYR A 119 -37.25 20.43 -34.32
CA TYR A 119 -38.25 21.32 -33.73
C TYR A 119 -37.74 22.06 -32.47
N GLY A 120 -36.45 21.92 -32.14
CA GLY A 120 -35.80 22.55 -30.98
C GLY A 120 -35.27 21.55 -29.94
N ASP A 121 -34.72 22.09 -28.85
CA ASP A 121 -34.11 21.31 -27.76
C ASP A 121 -35.14 20.87 -26.69
N ILE A 122 -35.20 19.58 -26.42
CA ILE A 122 -36.09 18.97 -25.42
C ILE A 122 -35.27 18.57 -24.18
N LYS A 123 -35.61 19.11 -23.01
CA LYS A 123 -34.99 18.76 -21.72
C LYS A 123 -35.81 17.67 -21.01
N ILE A 124 -35.23 16.48 -20.84
CA ILE A 124 -35.85 15.37 -20.13
C ILE A 124 -35.26 15.28 -18.73
N THR A 125 -36.05 15.62 -17.70
CA THR A 125 -35.63 15.43 -16.31
C THR A 125 -35.71 13.96 -15.93
N LYS A 126 -34.67 13.44 -15.26
CA LYS A 126 -34.74 12.11 -14.64
C LYS A 126 -35.74 12.18 -13.48
N LYS A 127 -36.98 11.73 -13.68
CA LYS A 127 -37.93 11.57 -12.58
C LYS A 127 -37.36 10.54 -11.60
N ASN A 128 -37.12 10.97 -10.36
CA ASN A 128 -36.93 10.06 -9.23
C ASN A 128 -38.12 9.09 -9.14
N LYS A 129 -37.81 7.83 -8.81
CA LYS A 129 -38.69 6.65 -8.66
C LYS A 129 -40.18 6.96 -8.46
N PRO A 130 -41.11 6.19 -9.08
CA PRO A 130 -42.52 6.26 -8.71
C PRO A 130 -42.66 5.98 -7.20
N LYS A 131 -43.41 6.85 -6.51
CA LYS A 131 -43.83 6.66 -5.11
C LYS A 131 -44.43 5.25 -4.95
N PRO A 132 -44.20 4.55 -3.82
CA PRO A 132 -44.87 3.29 -3.56
C PRO A 132 -46.36 3.59 -3.42
N SER A 133 -47.13 3.22 -4.44
CA SER A 133 -48.58 3.27 -4.41
C SER A 133 -49.09 2.34 -3.30
N GLN A 134 -49.90 2.94 -2.44
CA GLN A 134 -50.69 2.36 -1.36
C GLN A 134 -51.15 0.91 -1.56
N LYS A 135 -51.14 0.16 -0.45
CA LYS A 135 -51.82 -1.12 -0.20
C LYS A 135 -53.02 -1.34 -1.14
N ARG A 136 -52.95 -2.40 -1.96
CA ARG A 136 -54.14 -3.06 -2.50
C ARG A 136 -54.18 -4.48 -1.95
N ALA A 137 -55.28 -4.77 -1.28
CA ALA A 137 -55.60 -6.06 -0.68
C ALA A 137 -55.52 -7.19 -1.73
N ALA A 138 -55.02 -8.35 -1.30
CA ALA A 138 -55.03 -9.57 -2.07
C ALA A 138 -56.48 -9.92 -2.44
N LYS A 139 -56.78 -9.93 -3.74
CA LYS A 139 -57.88 -10.70 -4.30
C LYS A 139 -57.27 -11.96 -4.89
N GLU A 140 -57.75 -13.10 -4.42
CA GLU A 140 -57.46 -14.43 -4.96
C GLU A 140 -57.66 -14.43 -6.48
N GLN A 141 -56.59 -14.69 -7.22
CA GLN A 141 -56.68 -15.19 -8.59
C GLN A 141 -56.38 -16.68 -8.54
N LYS A 142 -57.44 -17.47 -8.76
CA LYS A 142 -57.33 -18.87 -9.17
C LYS A 142 -56.70 -18.89 -10.56
N ASP A 143 -55.53 -19.50 -10.63
CA ASP A 143 -54.93 -20.22 -11.76
C ASP A 143 -53.42 -20.12 -11.63
N ALA A 144 -52.86 -21.04 -10.83
CA ALA A 144 -51.42 -21.21 -10.74
C ALA A 144 -50.91 -21.76 -12.09
N PRO A 145 -49.85 -21.19 -12.69
CA PRO A 145 -49.23 -21.83 -13.84
C PRO A 145 -48.65 -23.17 -13.40
N VAL A 146 -49.11 -24.25 -14.01
CA VAL A 146 -48.58 -25.59 -13.79
C VAL A 146 -47.09 -25.55 -14.14
N LYS A 147 -46.22 -25.68 -13.14
CA LYS A 147 -44.77 -25.77 -13.34
C LYS A 147 -44.47 -27.15 -13.91
N MET A 148 -44.57 -27.29 -15.23
CA MET A 148 -44.09 -28.47 -15.95
C MET A 148 -42.71 -28.18 -16.52
N THR A 149 -41.84 -29.17 -16.46
CA THR A 149 -40.53 -29.16 -17.10
C THR A 149 -40.67 -29.30 -18.63
N ARG A 150 -39.64 -28.89 -19.37
CA ARG A 150 -39.64 -28.93 -20.85
C ARG A 150 -39.84 -30.34 -21.42
N ALA A 151 -39.48 -31.38 -20.67
CA ALA A 151 -39.69 -32.77 -21.07
C ALA A 151 -41.18 -33.18 -20.98
N GLU A 152 -41.84 -32.80 -19.88
CA GLU A 152 -43.26 -33.09 -19.65
C GLU A 152 -44.17 -32.40 -20.67
N TYR A 153 -43.82 -31.18 -21.10
CA TYR A 153 -44.54 -30.47 -22.17
C TYR A 153 -44.49 -31.21 -23.52
N ARG A 154 -43.36 -31.86 -23.83
CA ARG A 154 -43.18 -32.60 -25.09
C ARG A 154 -43.94 -33.91 -25.12
N GLN A 155 -44.07 -34.60 -23.98
CA GLN A 155 -44.89 -35.81 -23.91
C GLN A 155 -46.37 -35.49 -24.14
N LYS A 156 -46.89 -34.43 -23.51
CA LYS A 156 -48.29 -34.00 -23.68
C LYS A 156 -48.65 -33.65 -25.13
N LEU A 157 -47.71 -33.11 -25.90
CA LEU A 157 -47.93 -32.81 -27.32
C LEU A 157 -48.03 -34.06 -28.21
N ASN A 158 -47.48 -35.19 -27.76
CA ASN A 158 -47.49 -36.45 -28.51
C ASN A 158 -48.67 -37.36 -28.13
N GLU A 159 -49.38 -37.08 -27.04
CA GLU A 159 -50.59 -37.83 -26.62
C GLU A 159 -51.86 -37.40 -27.37
N HIS A 160 -51.80 -36.32 -28.16
CA HIS A 160 -52.92 -35.81 -28.96
C HIS A 160 -52.77 -36.06 -30.47
N LYS A 161 -52.10 -37.15 -30.86
CA LYS A 161 -52.11 -37.65 -32.24
C LYS A 161 -52.88 -38.95 -32.35
#